data_AF-A0A7L9K3V8-F1
#
_entry.id   AF-A0A7L9K3V8-F1
#
_cell.length_a   1.000
_cell.length_b   1.000
_cell.length_c   1.000
_cell.angle_alpha   90.00
_cell.angle_beta   90.00
_cell.angle_gamma   90.00
#
_symmetry.space_group_name_H-M   'P 1'
#
loop_
_entity.id
_entity.type
_entity.pdbx_description
1 polymer ?
#
loop_
_entity_poly.entity_id
_entity_poly.type
_entity_poly.pdbx_seq_one_letter_code
_entity_poly.pdbx_strand_id
1 'polypeptide(L)' 'HVIFRDFSILGESSLKVAQAALAVHMINPNKYIDFYYAALHYKQQFNDESILSIIKSI' A
#
# COMPACT_ATOMS: atom_id res chain seq x y z
N HIS A 1 6.84 -9.06 17.91
CA HIS A 1 6.61 -7.79 17.19
C HIS A 1 7.17 -7.94 15.78
N VAL A 2 6.37 -7.70 14.75
CA VAL A 2 6.78 -7.79 13.34
C VAL A 2 6.87 -6.37 12.79
N ILE A 3 7.97 -6.04 12.10
CA ILE A 3 8.16 -4.74 11.45
C ILE A 3 8.10 -4.97 9.95
N PHE A 4 7.17 -4.29 9.29
CA PHE A 4 7.07 -4.31 7.84
C PHE A 4 8.01 -3.25 7.26
N ARG A 5 8.82 -3.65 6.26
CA ARG A 5 9.72 -2.75 5.54
C ARG A 5 9.34 -2.79 4.07
N ASP A 6 8.71 -1.72 3.61
CA ASP A 6 8.26 -1.59 2.23
C ASP A 6 9.44 -1.24 1.32
N PHE A 7 9.83 -2.16 0.43
CA PHE A 7 10.93 -2.00 -0.51
C PHE A 7 10.43 -1.87 -1.95
N SER A 8 10.70 -0.73 -2.57
CA SER A 8 10.19 -0.39 -3.90
C SER A 8 11.18 -0.75 -5.02
N ILE A 9 11.55 -2.03 -5.12
CA ILE A 9 12.59 -2.48 -6.08
C ILE A 9 12.07 -2.73 -7.50
N LEU A 10 10.75 -2.77 -7.70
CA LEU A 10 10.11 -3.12 -8.99
C LEU A 10 9.66 -1.89 -9.81
N GLY A 11 10.14 -0.70 -9.48
CA GLY A 11 9.89 0.53 -10.23
C GLY A 11 8.87 1.49 -9.60
N GLU A 12 8.48 2.52 -10.35
CA GLU A 12 7.69 3.67 -9.86
C GLU A 12 6.36 3.26 -9.22
N SER A 13 5.66 2.29 -9.80
CA SER A 13 4.39 1.79 -9.26
C SER A 13 4.57 1.21 -7.85
N SER A 14 5.67 0.50 -7.60
CA SER A 14 6.01 -0.03 -6.27
C SER A 14 6.44 1.05 -5.28
N LEU A 15 7.01 2.16 -5.77
CA LEU A 15 7.32 3.32 -4.94
C LEU A 15 6.05 3.99 -4.45
N LYS A 16 5.09 4.21 -5.36
CA LYS A 16 3.80 4.84 -5.02
C LYS A 16 3.00 4.02 -4.01
N VAL A 17 2.96 2.69 -4.16
CA VAL A 17 2.27 1.80 -3.20
C VAL A 17 2.94 1.83 -1.84
N ALA A 18 4.28 1.79 -1.77
CA ALA A 18 5.00 1.89 -0.51
C ALA A 18 4.75 3.24 0.19
N GLN A 19 4.76 4.34 -0.56
CA GLN A 19 4.42 5.66 -0.04
C GLN A 19 2.97 5.71 0.47
N ALA A 20 2.02 5.11 -0.24
CA ALA A 20 0.64 5.02 0.19
C ALA A 20 0.49 4.18 1.47
N ALA A 21 1.19 3.03 1.58
CA ALA A 21 1.19 2.20 2.77
C ALA A 21 1.71 2.97 4.00
N LEU A 22 2.82 3.69 3.85
CA LEU A 22 3.37 4.56 4.89
C LEU A 22 2.39 5.69 5.27
N ALA A 23 1.76 6.33 4.29
CA ALA A 23 0.77 7.38 4.55
C ALA A 23 -0.45 6.85 5.33
N VAL A 24 -0.96 5.67 4.96
CA VAL A 24 -2.03 4.99 5.70
C VAL A 24 -1.59 4.73 7.14
N HIS A 25 -0.38 4.20 7.35
CA HIS A 25 0.14 3.95 8.70
C HIS A 25 0.26 5.25 9.53
N MET A 26 0.73 6.34 8.93
CA MET A 26 0.90 7.62 9.62
C MET A 26 -0.42 8.27 10.01
N ILE A 27 -1.48 8.12 9.19
CA ILE A 27 -2.80 8.68 9.46
C ILE A 27 -3.60 7.78 10.41
N ASN A 28 -3.59 6.48 10.16
CA ASN A 28 -4.30 5.48 10.95
C ASN A 28 -3.52 4.15 10.98
N PRO A 29 -2.68 3.93 12.00
CA PRO A 29 -1.86 2.72 12.11
C PRO A 29 -2.66 1.42 12.03
N ASN A 30 -3.91 1.41 12.49
CA ASN A 30 -4.78 0.24 12.49
C ASN A 30 -5.22 -0.18 11.08
N LYS A 31 -5.13 0.72 10.09
CA LYS A 31 -5.51 0.47 8.69
C LYS A 31 -4.36 -0.03 7.83
N TYR A 32 -3.13 -0.01 8.33
CA TYR A 32 -1.96 -0.44 7.57
C TYR A 32 -2.07 -1.90 7.09
N ILE A 33 -2.47 -2.80 7.98
CA ILE A 33 -2.59 -4.24 7.64
C ILE A 33 -3.69 -4.48 6.60
N ASP A 34 -4.82 -3.75 6.69
CA ASP A 34 -5.88 -3.81 5.70
C ASP A 34 -5.36 -3.40 4.32
N PHE A 35 -4.65 -2.27 4.24
CA PHE A 35 -4.02 -1.79 3.00
C PHE A 35 -2.97 -2.78 2.48
N TYR A 36 -2.10 -3.29 3.36
CA TYR A 36 -1.02 -4.20 3.02
C TYR A 36 -1.56 -5.46 2.32
N TYR A 37 -2.57 -6.12 2.89
CA TYR A 37 -3.15 -7.32 2.29
C TYR A 37 -3.94 -7.02 1.02
N ALA A 38 -4.64 -5.89 0.96
CA ALA A 38 -5.34 -5.48 -0.25
C ALA A 38 -4.36 -5.23 -1.42
N ALA A 39 -3.24 -4.57 -1.16
CA ALA A 39 -2.17 -4.37 -2.13
C ALA A 39 -1.51 -5.70 -2.53
N LEU A 40 -1.23 -6.59 -1.58
CA LEU A 40 -0.59 -7.88 -1.86
C LEU A 40 -1.45 -8.78 -2.76
N HIS A 41 -2.78 -8.71 -2.64
CA HIS A 41 -3.71 -9.49 -3.47
C HIS A 41 -4.05 -8.83 -4.81
N TYR A 42 -3.58 -7.60 -5.06
CA TYR A 42 -3.80 -6.91 -6.33
C TYR A 42 -2.88 -7.49 -7.41
N LYS A 43 -3.46 -8.08 -8.47
CA LYS A 43 -2.72 -8.85 -9.49
C LYS A 43 -2.20 -8.02 -10.67
N GLN A 44 -2.64 -6.77 -10.78
CA GLN A 44 -2.28 -5.89 -11.90
C GLN A 44 -1.17 -4.91 -11.49
N GLN A 45 -0.59 -4.23 -12.46
CA GLN A 45 0.35 -3.16 -12.17
C GLN A 45 -0.39 -1.99 -11.53
N PHE A 46 0.15 -1.48 -10.42
CA PHE A 46 -0.45 -0.33 -9.75
C PHE A 46 -0.34 0.95 -10.56
N ASN A 47 -1.42 1.72 -10.52
CA ASN A 47 -1.52 3.11 -10.92
C ASN A 47 -2.25 3.92 -9.83
N ASP A 48 -2.29 5.23 -9.97
CA ASP A 48 -2.83 6.13 -8.94
C ASP A 48 -4.32 5.84 -8.62
N GLU A 49 -5.10 5.47 -9.63
CA GLU A 49 -6.53 5.14 -9.48
C GLU A 49 -6.74 3.84 -8.70
N SER A 50 -5.96 2.80 -8.99
CA SER A 50 -6.02 1.51 -8.29
C SER A 50 -5.64 1.64 -6.81
N ILE A 51 -4.61 2.44 -6.51
CA ILE A 51 -4.18 2.73 -5.13
C ILE A 51 -5.29 3.48 -4.40
N LEU A 52 -5.86 4.51 -5.03
CA LEU A 52 -6.97 5.27 -4.45
C LEU A 52 -8.22 4.40 -4.23
N SER A 53 -8.51 3.47 -5.14
CA SER A 53 -9.61 2.52 -5.00
C SER A 53 -9.42 1.62 -3.78
N ILE A 54 -8.20 1.12 -3.56
CA ILE A 54 -7.88 0.31 -2.39
C ILE A 54 -8.07 1.13 -1.11
N ILE A 55 -7.53 2.36 -1.05
CA ILE A 55 -7.67 3.24 0.11
C ILE A 55 -9.15 3.52 0.43
N LYS A 56 -9.99 3.73 -0.57
CA LYS A 56 -11.43 3.97 -0.37
C LYS A 56 -12.21 2.74 0.13
N SER A 57 -11.68 1.54 -0.07
CA SER A 57 -12.32 0.28 0.31
C SER A 57 -12.02 -0.19 1.74
N ILE A 58 -11.07 0.46 2.42
CA ILE A 58 -10.63 0.12 3.79
C ILE A 58 -11.07 1.20 4.79
#